data_AF-A0A7V6GV98-F1
#
_entry.id   AF-A0A7V6GV98-F1
#
_cell.length_a   1.000
_cell.length_b   1.000
_cell.length_c   1.000
_cell.angle_alpha   90.00
_cell.angle_beta   90.00
_cell.angle_gamma   90.00
#
_symmetry.space_group_name_H-M   'P 1'
#
loop_
_entity.id
_entity.type
_entity.pdbx_description
1 polymer ?
#
loop_
_entity_poly.entity_id
_entity_poly.type
_entity_poly.pdbx_seq_one_letter_code
_entity_poly.pdbx_strand_id
1 'polypeptide(L)' 'LDSENGKNIIGTLKKLAHEEDYCVIVVTHDLEISADADEVLSMRDGKLIDK' A
#
# COMPACT_ATOMS: atom_id res chain seq x y z
N LEU A 1 3.33 9.59 -9.29
CA LEU A 1 4.07 10.21 -8.17
C LEU A 1 5.53 9.91 -8.41
N ASP A 2 6.42 10.89 -8.26
CA ASP A 2 7.85 10.64 -8.34
C ASP A 2 8.24 9.57 -7.32
N SER A 3 8.99 8.56 -7.75
CA SER A 3 9.28 7.34 -7.00
C SER A 3 9.95 7.59 -5.64
N GLU A 4 10.70 8.69 -5.52
CA GLU A 4 11.34 9.12 -4.26
C GLU A 4 10.32 9.63 -3.23
N ASN A 5 9.35 10.43 -3.67
CA ASN A 5 8.27 10.92 -2.81
C ASN A 5 7.34 9.78 -2.38
N GLY A 6 7.08 8.82 -3.27
CA GLY A 6 6.30 7.62 -2.96
C GLY A 6 6.89 6.84 -1.79
N LYS A 7 8.20 6.57 -1.82
CA LYS A 7 8.90 5.83 -0.75
C LYS A 7 8.83 6.51 0.61
N ASN A 8 8.99 7.83 0.66
CA ASN A 8 8.90 8.58 1.91
C ASN A 8 7.49 8.53 2.54
N ILE A 9 6.44 8.62 1.70
CA ILE A 9 5.06 8.53 2.16
C ILE A 9 4.77 7.11 2.68
N ILE A 10 5.15 6.07 1.93
CA ILE A 10 4.96 4.67 2.36
C ILE A 10 5.69 4.37 3.66
N GLY A 11 6.91 4.87 3.84
CA GLY A 11 7.64 4.75 5.09
C GLY A 11 6.90 5.36 6.28
N THR A 12 6.24 6.49 6.08
CA THR A 12 5.43 7.14 7.14
C THR A 12 4.18 6.30 7.44
N LEU A 13 3.49 5.83 6.41
CA LEU A 13 2.30 4.99 6.55
C LEU A 13 2.59 3.66 7.25
N LYS A 14 3.73 3.03 6.97
CA LYS A 14 4.20 1.82 7.67
C LYS A 14 4.39 2.06 9.16
N LYS A 15 5.01 3.17 9.56
CA LYS A 15 5.18 3.50 10.98
C LYS A 15 3.84 3.65 11.68
N LEU A 16 2.89 4.36 11.09
CA LEU A 16 1.55 4.48 11.64
C LEU A 16 0.88 3.11 11.79
N ALA A 17 1.04 2.23 10.79
CA ALA A 17 0.43 0.91 10.81
C ALA A 17 1.03 -0.02 11.88
N HIS A 18 2.36 -0.10 11.96
CA HIS A 18 3.05 -1.11 12.76
C HIS A 18 3.53 -0.60 14.12
N GLU A 19 3.82 0.69 14.26
CA GLU A 19 4.30 1.29 15.51
C GLU A 19 3.16 1.93 16.32
N GLU A 20 2.13 2.46 15.66
CA GLU A 20 1.01 3.15 16.33
C GLU A 20 -0.34 2.41 16.25
N ASP A 21 -0.35 1.16 15.76
CA ASP A 21 -1.52 0.27 15.74
C ASP A 21 -2.71 0.81 14.92
N TYR A 22 -2.42 1.59 13.87
CA TYR A 22 -3.44 2.05 12.92
C TYR A 22 -3.69 1.03 11.81
N CYS A 23 -4.95 0.94 11.36
CA CYS A 23 -5.27 0.27 10.10
C CYS A 23 -5.07 1.23 8.92
N VAL A 24 -4.12 0.94 8.04
CA VAL A 24 -3.80 1.76 6.87
C VAL A 24 -4.17 1.02 5.59
N ILE A 25 -4.99 1.65 4.75
CA ILE A 25 -5.38 1.12 3.43
C ILE A 25 -4.80 2.02 2.35
N VAL A 26 -3.99 1.44 1.45
CA VAL A 26 -3.36 2.16 0.35
C VAL A 26 -3.91 1.66 -0.98
N VAL A 27 -4.42 2.58 -1.80
CA VAL A 27 -4.85 2.28 -3.18
C VAL A 27 -3.81 2.85 -4.13
N THR A 28 -3.10 1.97 -4.83
CA THR A 28 -2.04 2.34 -5.76
C THR A 28 -2.09 1.48 -7.02
N HIS A 29 -1.59 2.04 -8.13
CA HIS A 29 -1.29 1.29 -9.35
C HIS A 29 0.20 0.87 -9.43
N ASP A 30 1.01 1.32 -8.47
CA ASP A 30 2.44 1.02 -8.38
C ASP A 30 2.65 -0.29 -7.61
N LEU A 31 3.17 -1.29 -8.32
CA LEU A 31 3.44 -2.61 -7.76
C LEU A 31 4.60 -2.59 -6.75
N GLU A 32 5.57 -1.69 -6.90
CA GLU A 32 6.69 -1.59 -5.95
C GLU A 32 6.19 -1.17 -4.57
N ILE A 33 5.20 -0.27 -4.53
CA ILE A 33 4.54 0.15 -3.29
C ILE A 33 3.72 -1.01 -2.69
N SER A 34 3.05 -1.80 -3.52
CA SER A 34 2.26 -2.93 -3.03
C SER A 34 3.12 -4.05 -2.43
N ALA A 35 4.35 -4.23 -2.91
CA ALA A 35 5.28 -5.24 -2.38
C ALA A 35 5.65 -5.01 -0.90
N ASP A 36 5.44 -3.79 -0.44
CA ASP A 36 5.75 -3.33 0.91
C ASP A 36 4.59 -3.51 1.91
N ALA A 37 3.39 -3.86 1.43
CA ALA A 37 2.20 -4.05 2.26
C ALA A 37 2.12 -5.47 2.85
N ASP A 38 1.48 -5.60 4.02
CA ASP A 38 1.26 -6.90 4.66
C ASP A 38 0.33 -7.80 3.83
N GLU A 39 -0.72 -7.21 3.26
CA GLU A 39 -1.70 -7.87 2.40
C GLU A 39 -1.90 -7.06 1.11
N VAL A 40 -1.93 -7.75 -0.03
CA VAL A 40 -2.13 -7.13 -1.34
C VAL A 40 -3.36 -7.71 -2.01
N LEU A 41 -4.38 -6.87 -2.14
CA LEU A 41 -5.61 -7.20 -2.85
C LEU A 41 -5.58 -6.60 -4.26
N SER A 42 -5.86 -7.45 -5.25
CA SER A 42 -6.00 -7.00 -6.64
C SER A 42 -7.47 -6.75 -6.97
N MET A 43 -7.73 -5.74 -7.79
CA MET A 43 -9.10 -5.40 -8.23
C MET A 43 -9.14 -5.31 -9.75
N ARG A 44 -10.17 -5.90 -10.36
CA ARG A 44 -10.44 -5.84 -11.81
C ARG A 44 -11.94 -5.73 -12.05
N ASP A 45 -12.34 -4.80 -12.92
CA ASP A 45 -13.74 -4.58 -13.32
C ASP A 45 -14.69 -4.42 -12.11
N GLY A 46 -14.25 -3.67 -11.10
CA GLY A 46 -15.04 -3.41 -9.88
C GLY A 46 -15.17 -4.61 -8.93
N LYS A 47 -14.41 -5.69 -9.16
CA LYS A 47 -14.38 -6.88 -8.30
C LYS A 47 -12.99 -7.09 -7.72
N LEU A 48 -12.94 -7.44 -6.44
CA LEU A 48 -11.74 -8.01 -5.85
C LEU A 48 -11.47 -9.37 -6.49
N ILE A 49 -10.25 -9.54 -6.97
CA ILE A 49 -9.77 -10.79 -7.53
C ILE A 49 -8.80 -11.39 -6.52
N ASP A 50 -9.19 -12.55 -5.98
CA ASP A 50 -8.31 -13.37 -5.16
C ASP A 50 -7.29 -14.07 -6.06
N LYS A 51 -6.12 -14.41 -5.51
CA LYS A 51 -5.00 -14.94 -6.29
C LYS A 51 -5.08 -16.45 -6.48
#